data_AF-A0A4R1AJ37-F1
#
_entry.id   AF-A0A4R1AJ37-F1
#
_cell.length_a   1.000
_cell.length_b   1.000
_cell.length_c   1.000
_cell.angle_alpha   90.00
_cell.angle_beta   90.00
_cell.angle_gamma   90.00
#
_symmetry.space_group_name_H-M   'P 1'
#
loop_
_entity.id
_entity.type
_entity.pdbx_description
1 polymer ?
#
loop_
_entity_poly.entity_id
_entity_poly.type
_entity_poly.pdbx_seq_one_letter_code
_entity_poly.pdbx_strand_id
1 'polypeptide(L)'
;EADLELAATSIVASAFGFSGQKCSACSRAVIVEDVYDQVLNRAVELTNELTQGDPTDPNNYMATVIDQSAYNKIMSYIEIGKKEGKLMTGGEGDDSKGYFIKPTIFADLDPEARIMKEEIFGPVVGFTKAKDFDHAIEIANNTEYGLTGAVITNNRKNIEKAREDFHVGNLYFNRGCTGAIVGYQPFGGFNMSGTDSKAGGPDYIQL
;
A
#
# COMPACT_ATOMS: atom_id res chain seq x y z
N GLU A 1 8.59 16.07 -10.07
CA GLU A 1 8.40 15.61 -11.48
C GLU A 1 7.50 14.37 -11.55
N ALA A 2 6.39 14.36 -10.81
CA ALA A 2 5.43 13.27 -10.77
C ALA A 2 4.04 13.85 -11.02
N ASP A 3 3.13 13.06 -11.59
CA ASP A 3 1.70 13.38 -11.59
C ASP A 3 1.14 13.09 -10.18
N LEU A 4 0.82 14.15 -9.43
CA LEU A 4 0.41 14.05 -8.03
C LEU A 4 -1.02 13.50 -7.87
N GLU A 5 -1.90 13.74 -8.85
CA GLU A 5 -3.24 13.17 -8.85
C GLU A 5 -3.15 11.67 -9.12
N LEU A 6 -2.33 11.26 -10.09
CA LEU A 6 -2.05 9.85 -10.34
C LEU A 6 -1.43 9.18 -9.11
N ALA A 7 -0.54 9.87 -8.39
CA ALA A 7 0.06 9.34 -7.17
C ALA A 7 -1.00 9.09 -6.08
N ALA A 8 -1.82 10.09 -5.75
CA ALA A 8 -2.85 9.98 -4.73
C ALA A 8 -3.88 8.89 -5.08
N THR A 9 -4.38 8.88 -6.32
CA THR A 9 -5.33 7.87 -6.80
C THR A 9 -4.73 6.46 -6.80
N SER A 10 -3.47 6.31 -7.22
CA SER A 10 -2.76 5.01 -7.21
C SER A 10 -2.55 4.47 -5.80
N ILE A 11 -2.24 5.34 -4.83
CA ILE A 11 -2.08 4.97 -3.42
C ILE A 11 -3.43 4.48 -2.88
N VAL A 12 -4.48 5.28 -2.98
CA VAL A 12 -5.82 4.95 -2.46
C VAL A 12 -6.34 3.65 -3.05
N ALA A 13 -6.24 3.48 -4.38
CA ALA A 13 -6.72 2.27 -5.05
C ALA A 13 -5.92 1.01 -4.64
N SER A 14 -4.60 1.15 -4.45
CA SER A 14 -3.73 0.04 -4.07
C SER A 14 -3.83 -0.31 -2.59
N ALA A 15 -4.09 0.67 -1.73
CA ALA A 15 -4.25 0.50 -0.29
C ALA A 15 -5.61 -0.12 0.07
N PHE A 16 -6.69 0.33 -0.58
CA PHE A 16 -8.03 0.07 -0.09
C PHE A 16 -8.88 -0.84 -0.98
N GLY A 17 -8.45 -1.14 -2.22
CA GLY A 17 -9.16 -2.11 -3.05
C GLY A 17 -9.19 -3.49 -2.38
N PHE A 18 -10.39 -4.07 -2.23
CA PHE A 18 -10.65 -5.28 -1.42
C PHE A 18 -10.26 -5.12 0.06
N SER A 19 -10.41 -3.91 0.58
CA SER A 19 -10.10 -3.54 1.97
C SER A 19 -8.65 -3.86 2.37
N GLY A 20 -7.71 -3.75 1.43
CA GLY A 20 -6.28 -3.99 1.67
C GLY A 20 -5.90 -5.46 1.90
N GLN A 21 -6.82 -6.40 1.67
CA GLN A 21 -6.61 -7.84 1.89
C GLN A 21 -5.88 -8.48 0.70
N LYS A 22 -4.69 -7.96 0.38
CA LYS A 22 -3.84 -8.43 -0.71
C LYS A 22 -2.39 -8.37 -0.28
N CYS A 23 -1.61 -9.40 -0.62
CA CYS A 23 -0.15 -9.35 -0.43
C CYS A 23 0.50 -8.21 -1.25
N SER A 24 -0.14 -7.76 -2.33
CA SER A 24 0.33 -6.66 -3.18
C SER A 24 -0.16 -5.27 -2.77
N ALA A 25 -0.95 -5.16 -1.69
CA ALA A 25 -1.55 -3.90 -1.27
C ALA A 25 -0.50 -2.85 -0.91
N CYS A 26 -0.81 -1.58 -1.18
CA CYS A 26 0.03 -0.45 -0.77
C CYS A 26 -0.25 -0.11 0.70
N SER A 27 0.52 -0.70 1.61
CA SER A 27 0.45 -0.37 3.05
C SER A 27 1.35 0.80 3.45
N ARG A 28 2.28 1.22 2.57
CA ARG A 28 3.25 2.29 2.82
C ARG A 28 3.33 3.24 1.64
N ALA A 29 3.24 4.54 1.91
CA ALA A 29 3.44 5.62 0.94
C ALA A 29 4.65 6.47 1.35
N VAL A 30 5.74 6.36 0.60
CA VAL A 30 6.97 7.12 0.83
C VAL A 30 7.00 8.29 -0.14
N ILE A 31 6.85 9.53 0.36
CA ILE A 31 6.72 10.71 -0.50
C ILE A 31 7.88 11.67 -0.24
N VAL A 32 8.51 12.15 -1.32
CA VAL A 32 9.56 13.18 -1.24
C VAL A 32 8.99 14.48 -0.68
N GLU A 33 9.74 15.14 0.21
CA GLU A 33 9.27 16.24 1.05
C GLU A 33 8.57 17.38 0.30
N ASP A 34 9.08 17.74 -0.89
CA ASP A 34 8.55 18.82 -1.73
C ASP A 34 7.06 18.67 -2.09
N VAL A 35 6.56 17.42 -2.14
CA VAL A 35 5.19 17.10 -2.57
C VAL A 35 4.41 16.29 -1.53
N TYR A 36 4.99 16.05 -0.36
CA TYR A 36 4.40 15.22 0.71
C TYR A 36 2.99 15.67 1.09
N ASP A 37 2.84 16.95 1.48
CA ASP A 37 1.56 17.46 1.97
C ASP A 37 0.49 17.46 0.87
N GLN A 38 0.87 17.74 -0.39
CA GLN A 38 -0.07 17.75 -1.52
C GLN A 38 -0.62 16.34 -1.79
N VAL A 39 0.25 15.33 -1.85
CA VAL A 39 -0.17 13.95 -2.09
C VAL A 39 -0.95 13.39 -0.89
N LEU A 40 -0.50 13.65 0.33
CA LEU A 40 -1.17 13.20 1.55
C LEU A 40 -2.59 13.77 1.64
N ASN A 41 -2.74 15.09 1.53
CA ASN A 41 -4.05 15.74 1.64
C ASN A 41 -4.98 15.25 0.54
N ARG A 42 -4.49 15.10 -0.70
CA ARG A 42 -5.30 14.58 -1.79
C ARG A 42 -5.72 13.12 -1.58
N ALA A 43 -4.83 12.29 -1.04
CA ALA A 43 -5.17 10.91 -0.69
C ALA A 43 -6.24 10.84 0.42
N VAL A 44 -6.17 11.73 1.41
CA VAL A 44 -7.19 11.85 2.48
C VAL A 44 -8.56 12.25 1.90
N GLU A 45 -8.60 13.24 1.00
CA GLU A 45 -9.83 13.65 0.31
C GLU A 45 -10.47 12.47 -0.44
N LEU A 46 -9.70 11.81 -1.30
CA LEU A 46 -10.16 10.65 -2.08
C LEU A 46 -10.61 9.49 -1.19
N THR A 47 -9.95 9.30 -0.05
CA THR A 47 -10.30 8.25 0.91
C THR A 47 -11.65 8.52 1.58
N ASN A 48 -11.94 9.77 1.90
CA ASN A 48 -13.22 10.17 2.52
C ASN A 48 -14.41 10.04 1.55
N GLU A 49 -14.15 10.00 0.24
CA GLU A 49 -15.16 9.79 -0.81
C GLU A 49 -15.49 8.29 -1.01
N LEU A 50 -14.70 7.37 -0.45
CA LEU A 50 -14.92 5.93 -0.62
C LEU A 50 -16.18 5.45 0.09
N THR A 51 -17.00 4.69 -0.63
CA THR A 51 -18.17 4.00 -0.10
C THR A 51 -17.80 2.64 0.49
N GLN A 52 -18.46 2.26 1.58
CA GLN A 52 -18.26 0.97 2.24
C GLN A 52 -19.60 0.36 2.64
N GLY A 53 -19.80 -0.92 2.31
CA GLY A 53 -21.05 -1.62 2.61
C GLY A 53 -21.09 -3.05 2.11
N ASP A 54 -22.29 -3.54 1.85
CA ASP A 54 -22.53 -4.89 1.31
C ASP A 54 -21.92 -5.02 -0.10
N PRO A 55 -21.06 -6.03 -0.36
CA PRO A 55 -20.41 -6.21 -1.66
C PRO A 55 -21.37 -6.62 -2.80
N THR A 56 -22.63 -6.96 -2.49
CA THR A 56 -23.66 -7.21 -3.52
C THR A 56 -24.19 -5.92 -4.15
N ASP A 57 -24.00 -4.77 -3.48
CA ASP A 57 -24.27 -3.45 -4.05
C ASP A 57 -23.01 -2.93 -4.77
N PRO A 58 -23.04 -2.77 -6.11
CA PRO A 58 -21.88 -2.34 -6.88
C PRO A 58 -21.47 -0.88 -6.61
N ASN A 59 -22.27 -0.11 -5.88
CA ASN A 59 -21.92 1.25 -5.46
C ASN A 59 -20.95 1.27 -4.27
N ASN A 60 -20.74 0.15 -3.59
CA ASN A 60 -19.78 0.05 -2.48
C ASN A 60 -18.38 -0.28 -3.01
N TYR A 61 -17.42 0.60 -2.72
CA TYR A 61 -16.03 0.40 -3.10
C TYR A 61 -15.34 -0.64 -2.20
N MET A 62 -15.63 -0.61 -0.91
CA MET A 62 -15.10 -1.52 0.11
C MET A 62 -16.19 -2.34 0.80
N ALA A 63 -15.80 -3.49 1.33
CA ALA A 63 -16.63 -4.36 2.15
C ALA A 63 -15.94 -4.66 3.49
N THR A 64 -16.45 -5.65 4.22
CA THR A 64 -15.85 -6.15 5.46
C THR A 64 -14.47 -6.75 5.23
N VAL A 65 -13.69 -6.87 6.31
CA VAL A 65 -12.57 -7.81 6.36
C VAL A 65 -13.08 -9.24 6.56
N ILE A 66 -12.21 -10.23 6.39
CA ILE A 66 -12.59 -11.64 6.24
C ILE A 66 -13.29 -12.24 7.46
N ASP A 67 -12.79 -11.97 8.67
CA ASP A 67 -13.32 -12.52 9.91
C ASP A 67 -13.01 -11.64 11.15
N GLN A 68 -13.50 -12.06 12.31
CA GLN A 68 -13.28 -11.38 13.59
C GLN A 68 -11.79 -11.34 14.00
N SER A 69 -11.01 -12.37 13.66
CA SER A 69 -9.59 -12.43 14.01
C SER A 69 -8.81 -11.35 13.25
N ALA A 70 -9.07 -11.24 11.95
CA ALA A 70 -8.54 -10.18 11.10
C ALA A 70 -9.00 -8.80 11.60
N TYR A 71 -10.28 -8.64 11.92
CA TYR A 71 -10.81 -7.39 12.48
C TYR A 71 -10.06 -6.97 13.74
N ASN A 72 -9.97 -7.87 14.73
CA ASN A 72 -9.29 -7.58 16.00
C ASN A 72 -7.80 -7.26 15.78
N LYS A 73 -7.12 -8.01 14.90
CA LYS A 73 -5.72 -7.75 14.53
C LYS A 73 -5.60 -6.35 13.95
N ILE A 74 -6.37 -6.02 12.91
CA ILE A 74 -6.27 -4.72 12.22
C ILE A 74 -6.60 -3.56 13.17
N MET A 75 -7.65 -3.68 13.99
CA MET A 75 -7.98 -2.67 15.00
C MET A 75 -6.85 -2.48 16.02
N SER A 76 -6.16 -3.55 16.43
CA SER A 76 -4.98 -3.43 17.30
C SER A 76 -3.82 -2.68 16.63
N TYR A 77 -3.60 -2.88 15.33
CA TYR A 77 -2.60 -2.13 14.55
C TYR A 77 -2.98 -0.66 14.37
N ILE A 78 -4.28 -0.35 14.23
CA ILE A 78 -4.76 1.04 14.21
C ILE A 78 -4.43 1.73 15.54
N GLU A 79 -4.61 1.05 16.68
CA GLU A 79 -4.24 1.61 17.99
C GLU A 79 -2.72 1.78 18.17
N ILE A 80 -1.90 0.95 17.53
CA ILE A 80 -0.45 1.15 17.46
C ILE A 80 -0.14 2.37 16.58
N GLY A 81 -0.72 2.46 15.39
CA GLY A 81 -0.52 3.57 14.45
C GLY A 81 -0.88 4.93 15.04
N LYS A 82 -1.93 5.01 15.87
CA LYS A 82 -2.32 6.24 16.60
C LYS A 82 -1.23 6.75 17.57
N LYS A 83 -0.30 5.88 17.98
CA LYS A 83 0.85 6.24 18.84
C LYS A 83 2.12 6.50 18.03
N GLU A 84 2.27 5.84 16.89
CA GLU A 84 3.47 5.93 16.05
C GLU A 84 3.42 7.07 15.02
N GLY A 85 2.23 7.55 14.67
CA GLY A 85 2.04 8.62 13.72
C GLY A 85 0.74 9.39 13.93
N LYS A 86 0.41 10.25 12.98
CA LYS A 86 -0.77 11.11 13.02
C LYS A 86 -1.93 10.48 12.25
N LEU A 87 -3.05 10.22 12.92
CA LEU A 87 -4.27 9.76 12.25
C LEU A 87 -4.86 10.90 11.39
N MET A 88 -5.00 10.66 10.08
CA MET A 88 -5.52 11.65 9.13
C MET A 88 -6.97 11.40 8.75
N THR A 89 -7.38 10.14 8.60
CA THR A 89 -8.77 9.72 8.42
C THR A 89 -8.95 8.25 8.81
N GLY A 90 -10.19 7.83 9.03
CA GLY A 90 -10.55 6.47 9.44
C GLY A 90 -10.20 6.21 10.91
N GLY A 91 -9.60 5.04 11.18
CA GLY A 91 -9.21 4.63 12.52
C GLY A 91 -10.34 4.09 13.39
N GLU A 92 -11.46 3.75 12.76
CA GLU A 92 -12.69 3.26 13.37
C GLU A 92 -13.12 1.94 12.72
N GLY A 93 -13.81 1.10 13.50
CA GLY A 93 -14.39 -0.15 13.04
C GLY A 93 -15.73 -0.40 13.72
N ASP A 94 -16.57 -1.21 13.07
CA ASP A 94 -17.85 -1.70 13.59
C ASP A 94 -17.97 -3.17 13.19
N ASP A 95 -18.07 -4.06 14.19
CA ASP A 95 -18.26 -5.50 14.03
C ASP A 95 -19.67 -5.97 14.37
N SER A 96 -20.63 -5.06 14.58
CA SER A 96 -21.99 -5.40 15.03
C SER A 96 -22.83 -6.15 13.99
N LYS A 97 -22.59 -5.93 12.70
CA LYS A 97 -23.31 -6.56 11.57
C LYS A 97 -22.42 -7.29 10.58
N GLY A 98 -21.11 -7.05 10.66
CA GLY A 98 -20.08 -7.51 9.76
C GLY A 98 -18.79 -6.79 10.13
N TYR A 99 -17.64 -7.32 9.74
CA TYR A 99 -16.34 -6.83 10.21
C TYR A 99 -15.87 -5.60 9.43
N PHE A 100 -16.53 -4.45 9.60
CA PHE A 100 -16.23 -3.24 8.84
C PHE A 100 -15.12 -2.42 9.50
N ILE A 101 -14.10 -2.05 8.73
CA ILE A 101 -13.03 -1.15 9.18
C ILE A 101 -12.94 0.01 8.18
N LYS A 102 -12.98 1.25 8.68
CA LYS A 102 -12.85 2.44 7.83
C LYS A 102 -11.47 2.51 7.18
N PRO A 103 -11.36 2.91 5.90
CA PRO A 103 -10.07 3.11 5.27
C PRO A 103 -9.27 4.17 6.05
N THR A 104 -8.08 3.79 6.48
CA THR A 104 -7.31 4.51 7.49
C THR A 104 -5.99 4.99 6.92
N ILE A 105 -5.70 6.29 7.09
CA ILE A 105 -4.43 6.90 6.71
C ILE A 105 -3.74 7.42 7.98
N PHE A 106 -2.49 7.01 8.17
CA PHE A 106 -1.56 7.61 9.12
C PHE A 106 -0.50 8.43 8.38
N ALA A 107 -0.15 9.59 8.93
CA ALA A 107 0.91 10.46 8.44
C ALA A 107 2.06 10.57 9.42
N ASP A 108 3.16 11.17 8.95
CA ASP A 108 4.37 11.48 9.70
C ASP A 108 4.98 10.27 10.44
N LEU A 109 4.89 9.08 9.85
CA LEU A 109 5.44 7.87 10.44
C LEU A 109 6.96 7.83 10.31
N ASP A 110 7.61 7.39 11.38
CA ASP A 110 9.01 6.97 11.31
C ASP A 110 9.14 5.72 10.40
N PRO A 111 10.11 5.65 9.47
CA PRO A 111 10.39 4.44 8.69
C PRO A 111 10.62 3.15 9.49
N GLU A 112 10.97 3.27 10.77
CA GLU A 112 11.13 2.17 11.73
C GLU A 112 9.87 1.87 12.55
N ALA A 113 8.80 2.64 12.40
CA ALA A 113 7.53 2.38 13.07
C ALA A 113 6.99 0.98 12.73
N ARG A 114 6.36 0.30 13.70
CA ARG A 114 5.88 -1.07 13.49
C ARG A 114 4.89 -1.17 12.34
N ILE A 115 3.99 -0.18 12.20
CA ILE A 115 3.04 -0.17 11.08
C ILE A 115 3.69 0.10 9.71
N MET A 116 4.98 0.48 9.68
CA MET A 116 5.79 0.62 8.47
C MET A 116 6.66 -0.62 8.18
N LYS A 117 6.63 -1.64 9.05
CA LYS A 117 7.42 -2.88 8.90
C LYS A 117 6.55 -4.14 8.80
N GLU A 118 5.52 -4.23 9.64
CA GLU A 118 4.71 -5.44 9.82
C GLU A 118 3.50 -5.48 8.87
N GLU A 119 3.16 -6.67 8.34
CA GLU A 119 1.99 -6.83 7.47
C GLU A 119 0.66 -6.81 8.26
N ILE A 120 -0.14 -5.77 8.01
CA ILE A 120 -1.46 -5.58 8.63
C ILE A 120 -2.54 -6.42 7.94
N PHE A 121 -2.55 -6.45 6.61
CA PHE A 121 -3.55 -7.13 5.76
C PHE A 121 -4.98 -6.55 5.91
N GLY A 122 -5.08 -5.23 6.01
CA GLY A 122 -6.31 -4.48 6.18
C GLY A 122 -6.23 -3.09 5.54
N PRO A 123 -7.30 -2.28 5.61
CA PRO A 123 -7.38 -1.01 4.89
C PRO A 123 -6.64 0.10 5.66
N VAL A 124 -5.34 -0.05 5.85
CA VAL A 124 -4.46 0.88 6.57
C VAL A 124 -3.25 1.19 5.70
N VAL A 125 -2.96 2.48 5.49
CA VAL A 125 -1.75 2.95 4.80
C VAL A 125 -1.01 3.97 5.66
N GLY A 126 0.30 3.78 5.79
CA GLY A 126 1.20 4.69 6.47
C GLY A 126 1.96 5.58 5.51
N PHE A 127 1.94 6.89 5.75
CA PHE A 127 2.70 7.89 5.01
C PHE A 127 3.95 8.29 5.76
N THR A 128 5.09 8.29 5.07
CA THR A 128 6.36 8.78 5.58
C THR A 128 7.05 9.69 4.57
N LYS A 129 7.88 10.60 5.09
CA LYS A 129 8.54 11.65 4.31
C LYS A 129 9.97 11.24 3.98
N ALA A 130 10.31 11.27 2.70
CA ALA A 130 11.68 11.14 2.22
C ALA A 130 12.28 12.52 1.93
N LYS A 131 13.60 12.65 2.12
CA LYS A 131 14.31 13.92 1.89
C LYS A 131 14.50 14.16 0.40
N ASP A 132 14.82 13.09 -0.30
CA ASP A 132 15.00 13.04 -1.74
C ASP A 132 14.63 11.64 -2.25
N PHE A 133 14.84 11.40 -3.54
CA PHE A 133 14.53 10.12 -4.16
C PHE A 133 15.41 8.97 -3.64
N ASP A 134 16.66 9.25 -3.28
CA ASP A 134 17.58 8.22 -2.79
C ASP A 134 17.15 7.73 -1.41
N HIS A 135 16.83 8.66 -0.51
CA HIS A 135 16.23 8.33 0.78
C HIS A 135 14.87 7.61 0.62
N ALA A 136 14.09 7.93 -0.42
CA ALA A 136 12.84 7.23 -0.68
C ALA A 136 13.06 5.74 -1.02
N ILE A 137 14.08 5.42 -1.82
CA ILE A 137 14.46 4.04 -2.14
C ILE A 137 15.00 3.32 -0.90
N GLU A 138 15.81 3.99 -0.07
CA GLU A 138 16.27 3.44 1.21
C GLU A 138 15.10 3.03 2.11
N ILE A 139 14.14 3.94 2.34
CA ILE A 139 12.93 3.65 3.14
C ILE A 139 12.09 2.52 2.49
N ALA A 140 11.97 2.53 1.16
CA ALA A 140 11.19 1.54 0.43
C ALA A 140 11.75 0.12 0.60
N ASN A 141 13.07 -0.05 0.56
CA ASN A 141 13.74 -1.35 0.78
C ASN A 141 13.84 -1.75 2.26
N ASN A 142 13.52 -0.85 3.19
CA ASN A 142 13.75 -1.04 4.62
C ASN A 142 12.66 -1.88 5.30
N THR A 143 12.35 -3.05 4.75
CA THR A 143 11.50 -4.09 5.35
C THR A 143 12.09 -5.46 5.08
N GLU A 144 11.60 -6.48 5.77
CA GLU A 144 11.98 -7.87 5.50
C GLU A 144 11.29 -8.45 4.24
N TYR A 145 10.47 -7.66 3.52
CA TYR A 145 9.68 -8.10 2.38
C TYR A 145 10.20 -7.52 1.06
N GLY A 146 9.87 -8.18 -0.05
CA GLY A 146 10.31 -7.80 -1.39
C GLY A 146 9.31 -8.20 -2.48
N LEU A 147 8.01 -7.95 -2.26
CA LEU A 147 6.94 -8.43 -3.14
C LEU A 147 6.56 -7.43 -4.25
N THR A 148 5.86 -6.35 -3.92
CA THR A 148 5.46 -5.31 -4.89
C THR A 148 5.93 -3.93 -4.48
N GLY A 149 6.12 -3.06 -5.47
CA GLY A 149 6.44 -1.66 -5.28
C GLY A 149 6.02 -0.84 -6.49
N ALA A 150 5.72 0.43 -6.29
CA ALA A 150 5.43 1.35 -7.38
C ALA A 150 6.19 2.66 -7.21
N VAL A 151 6.64 3.22 -8.33
CA VAL A 151 7.24 4.56 -8.40
C VAL A 151 6.44 5.42 -9.35
N ILE A 152 5.97 6.56 -8.86
CA ILE A 152 5.27 7.57 -9.66
C ILE A 152 6.24 8.71 -9.96
N THR A 153 6.74 8.76 -11.19
CA THR A 153 7.71 9.76 -11.65
C THR A 153 7.76 9.83 -13.17
N ASN A 154 7.95 11.03 -13.70
CA ASN A 154 8.26 11.29 -15.10
C ASN A 154 9.77 11.50 -15.32
N ASN A 155 10.59 11.44 -14.26
CA ASN A 155 12.04 11.55 -14.38
C ASN A 155 12.65 10.21 -14.80
N ARG A 156 13.25 10.16 -15.99
CA ARG A 156 13.86 8.94 -16.52
C ARG A 156 15.00 8.41 -15.65
N LYS A 157 15.80 9.27 -15.04
CA LYS A 157 16.90 8.84 -14.16
C LYS A 157 16.36 8.12 -12.92
N ASN A 158 15.26 8.62 -12.35
CA ASN A 158 14.62 8.00 -11.20
C ASN A 158 13.96 6.66 -11.57
N ILE A 159 13.41 6.54 -12.79
CA ILE A 159 12.88 5.25 -13.30
C ILE A 159 14.00 4.21 -13.38
N GLU A 160 15.12 4.54 -14.02
CA GLU A 160 16.26 3.61 -14.14
C GLU A 160 16.84 3.27 -12.76
N LYS A 161 16.98 4.26 -11.89
CA LYS A 161 17.45 4.05 -10.53
C LYS A 161 16.54 3.10 -9.75
N ALA A 162 15.22 3.31 -9.76
CA ALA A 162 14.30 2.38 -9.11
C ALA A 162 14.31 0.98 -9.73
N ARG A 163 14.52 0.86 -11.04
CA ARG A 163 14.64 -0.45 -11.71
C ARG A 163 15.83 -1.25 -11.16
N GLU A 164 16.91 -0.58 -10.78
CA GLU A 164 18.12 -1.20 -10.25
C GLU A 164 18.07 -1.36 -8.73
N ASP A 165 17.56 -0.34 -8.03
CA ASP A 165 17.72 -0.18 -6.59
C ASP A 165 16.43 -0.40 -5.79
N PHE A 166 15.24 -0.43 -6.40
CA PHE A 166 14.01 -0.79 -5.67
C PHE A 166 13.81 -2.30 -5.73
N HIS A 167 14.22 -2.99 -4.67
CA HIS A 167 14.29 -4.43 -4.60
C HIS A 167 12.91 -5.04 -4.27
N VAL A 168 12.07 -5.16 -5.30
CA VAL A 168 10.81 -5.88 -5.27
C VAL A 168 10.68 -6.85 -6.44
N GLY A 169 9.96 -7.94 -6.24
CA GLY A 169 9.70 -8.90 -7.31
C GLY A 169 8.82 -8.34 -8.44
N ASN A 170 7.88 -7.44 -8.12
CA ASN A 170 7.00 -6.78 -9.08
C ASN A 170 7.05 -5.26 -8.90
N LEU A 171 7.85 -4.60 -9.74
CA LEU A 171 7.97 -3.14 -9.78
C LEU A 171 7.05 -2.54 -10.85
N TYR A 172 6.30 -1.51 -10.47
CA TYR A 172 5.40 -0.78 -11.34
C TYR A 172 5.82 0.69 -11.46
N PHE A 173 5.62 1.29 -12.64
CA PHE A 173 5.85 2.71 -12.87
C PHE A 173 4.56 3.40 -13.29
N ASN A 174 4.27 4.56 -12.69
CA ASN A 174 3.14 5.43 -13.04
C ASN A 174 1.78 4.71 -13.04
N ARG A 175 1.58 3.84 -12.04
CA ARG A 175 0.31 3.18 -11.68
C ARG A 175 0.41 2.61 -10.26
N GLY A 176 -0.70 2.09 -9.74
CA GLY A 176 -0.72 1.31 -8.50
C GLY A 176 0.04 -0.02 -8.57
N CYS A 177 0.40 -0.57 -7.40
CA CYS A 177 1.23 -1.76 -7.21
C CYS A 177 0.46 -3.09 -7.10
N THR A 178 -0.85 -3.08 -7.42
CA THR A 178 -1.72 -4.26 -7.36
C THR A 178 -2.19 -4.71 -8.74
N GLY A 179 -2.88 -5.86 -8.80
CA GLY A 179 -3.59 -6.32 -10.01
C GLY A 179 -2.65 -6.85 -11.09
N ALA A 180 -1.74 -7.73 -10.71
CA ALA A 180 -0.94 -8.50 -11.66
C ALA A 180 -1.82 -9.40 -12.53
N ILE A 181 -1.55 -9.44 -13.83
CA ILE A 181 -2.30 -10.22 -14.83
C ILE A 181 -1.42 -11.38 -15.31
N VAL A 182 -1.99 -12.59 -15.30
CA VAL A 182 -1.33 -13.81 -15.78
C VAL A 182 -0.82 -13.62 -17.21
N GLY A 183 0.44 -14.00 -17.46
CA GLY A 183 1.10 -13.85 -18.76
C GLY A 183 1.62 -12.43 -19.07
N TYR A 184 1.28 -11.43 -18.26
CA TYR A 184 1.75 -10.05 -18.44
C TYR A 184 2.65 -9.58 -17.29
N GLN A 185 2.26 -9.87 -16.05
CA GLN A 185 3.05 -9.57 -14.86
C GLN A 185 3.16 -10.83 -14.00
N PRO A 186 4.08 -11.76 -14.34
CA PRO A 186 4.37 -12.91 -13.48
C PRO A 186 4.61 -12.46 -12.04
N PHE A 187 3.88 -13.05 -11.10
CA PHE A 187 3.76 -12.53 -9.75
C PHE A 187 4.54 -13.37 -8.75
N GLY A 188 5.36 -12.71 -7.94
CA GLY A 188 6.20 -13.33 -6.91
C GLY A 188 7.22 -12.33 -6.39
N GLY A 189 7.87 -12.65 -5.29
CA GLY A 189 8.94 -11.81 -4.74
C GLY A 189 9.86 -12.60 -3.83
N PHE A 190 10.88 -11.92 -3.33
CA PHE A 190 11.99 -12.48 -2.55
C PHE A 190 11.94 -12.00 -1.08
N ASN A 191 13.02 -12.23 -0.34
CA ASN A 191 13.09 -12.03 1.11
C ASN A 191 12.00 -12.85 1.84
N MET A 192 11.35 -12.28 2.84
CA MET A 192 10.24 -12.94 3.55
C MET A 192 8.95 -13.00 2.73
N SER A 193 8.93 -12.51 1.49
CA SER A 193 7.80 -12.66 0.57
C SER A 193 7.73 -14.02 -0.12
N GLY A 194 8.80 -14.84 -0.04
CA GLY A 194 8.80 -16.22 -0.51
C GLY A 194 9.99 -16.56 -1.40
N THR A 195 9.80 -17.58 -2.25
CA THR A 195 10.84 -18.19 -3.10
C THR A 195 10.97 -17.54 -4.48
N ASP A 196 10.31 -16.40 -4.71
CA ASP A 196 10.17 -15.74 -6.01
C ASP A 196 9.71 -16.67 -7.16
N SER A 197 8.89 -17.67 -6.82
CA SER A 197 8.26 -18.56 -7.79
C SER A 197 7.18 -17.79 -8.57
N LYS A 198 7.58 -17.18 -9.71
CA LYS A 198 6.77 -16.26 -10.52
C LYS A 198 5.52 -16.90 -11.14
N ALA A 199 4.44 -16.99 -10.36
CA ALA A 199 3.16 -17.53 -10.80
C ALA A 199 2.62 -16.75 -12.02
N GLY A 200 2.09 -17.49 -13.00
CA GLY A 200 1.62 -16.92 -14.27
C GLY A 200 2.74 -16.49 -15.23
N GLY A 201 3.99 -16.83 -14.93
CA GLY A 201 5.15 -16.68 -15.82
C GLY A 201 5.57 -17.97 -16.52
N PRO A 202 6.48 -17.88 -17.50
CA PRO A 202 6.94 -19.01 -18.30
C PRO A 202 7.72 -20.06 -17.51
N ASP A 203 8.31 -19.67 -16.38
CA ASP A 203 9.18 -20.53 -15.58
C ASP A 203 8.43 -21.34 -14.50
N TYR A 204 7.20 -20.94 -14.17
CA TYR A 204 6.50 -21.45 -12.99
C TYR A 204 6.23 -22.96 -13.02
N ILE A 205 5.94 -23.53 -14.19
CA ILE A 205 5.66 -24.97 -14.36
C ILE A 205 6.94 -25.81 -14.32
N GLN A 206 8.11 -25.19 -14.46
CA GLN A 206 9.40 -25.89 -14.45
C GLN A 206 9.98 -26.04 -13.04
N LEU A 207 9.39 -25.35 -12.05
CA LEU A 207 9.80 -25.34 -10.64
C LEU A 207 9.42 -26.64 -9.90
#